data_AF-A0A7J9JSZ1-F1
#
_entry.id   AF-A0A7J9JSZ1-F1
#
_cell.length_a   1.000
_cell.length_b   1.000
_cell.length_c   1.000
_cell.angle_alpha   90.00
_cell.angle_beta   90.00
_cell.angle_gamma   90.00
#
_symmetry.space_group_name_H-M   'P 1'
#
loop_
_entity.id
_entity.type
_entity.pdbx_description
1 polymer ?
#
loop_
_entity_poly.entity_id
_entity_poly.type
_entity_poly.pdbx_seq_one_letter_code
_entity_poly.pdbx_strand_id
1 'polypeptide(L)'
;MKIGTYKGDLAQVVDVDNVRQRVTVKLIPRIDLQALANKLEGREVAKKKAFVPPPRFMNVDEARELHIRVERRRNSITGDYFENIGGMLFKDGFLYKTVSMKSISAHNIKPTFDELEKFRTPGNNGEGEMVGLSTLFANRKKNHFLKGDAVIVVKGDLKNLKGWVEKVEEENVHIRPEMKGLPKTLAVNEKELCKYFEPGNHVKVVSGTKEGATGMVVKVEQ
;
A
#
# COMPACT_ATOMS: atom_id res chain seq x y z
N MET A 1 1.11 -14.87 -9.16
CA MET A 1 2.21 -15.82 -8.82
C MET A 1 1.63 -17.10 -8.20
N LYS A 2 2.12 -18.31 -8.53
CA LYS A 2 1.50 -19.60 -8.07
C LYS A 2 2.14 -20.23 -6.84
N ILE A 3 3.40 -19.95 -6.54
CA ILE A 3 4.19 -20.65 -5.51
C ILE A 3 5.08 -19.71 -4.69
N GLY A 4 5.58 -20.20 -3.56
CA GLY A 4 6.54 -19.50 -2.69
C GLY A 4 5.93 -18.31 -1.92
N THR A 5 6.80 -17.43 -1.42
CA THR A 5 6.46 -16.24 -0.61
C THR A 5 5.46 -15.30 -1.29
N TYR A 6 5.42 -15.30 -2.61
CA TYR A 6 4.57 -14.42 -3.42
C TYR A 6 3.31 -15.14 -3.93
N LYS A 7 3.00 -16.35 -3.47
CA LYS A 7 1.79 -17.09 -3.94
C LYS A 7 0.54 -16.22 -3.74
N GLY A 8 -0.22 -16.05 -4.81
CA GLY A 8 -1.43 -15.21 -4.83
C GLY A 8 -1.19 -13.77 -5.29
N ASP A 9 0.04 -13.28 -5.25
CA ASP A 9 0.32 -11.89 -5.60
C ASP A 9 0.21 -11.64 -7.11
N LEU A 10 -0.36 -10.48 -7.47
CA LEU A 10 -0.27 -9.92 -8.81
C LEU A 10 1.16 -9.48 -9.11
N ALA A 11 1.58 -9.67 -10.36
CA ALA A 11 2.89 -9.28 -10.84
C ALA A 11 2.75 -8.75 -12.27
N GLN A 12 3.55 -7.74 -12.62
CA GLN A 12 3.67 -7.26 -13.98
C GLN A 12 4.79 -8.02 -14.68
N VAL A 13 4.52 -8.56 -15.88
CA VAL A 13 5.55 -9.16 -16.73
C VAL A 13 6.37 -8.05 -17.36
N VAL A 14 7.69 -8.10 -17.19
CA VAL A 14 8.64 -7.10 -17.73
C VAL A 14 9.38 -7.66 -18.94
N ASP A 15 9.80 -8.92 -18.86
CA ASP A 15 10.58 -9.57 -19.91
C ASP A 15 10.28 -11.07 -19.93
N VAL A 16 10.33 -11.66 -21.12
CA VAL A 16 9.96 -13.05 -21.38
C VAL A 16 11.08 -13.74 -22.16
N ASP A 17 11.73 -14.70 -21.53
CA ASP A 17 12.71 -15.58 -22.16
C ASP A 17 12.04 -16.89 -22.55
N ASN A 18 11.59 -16.95 -23.81
CA ASN A 18 10.95 -18.13 -24.39
C ASN A 18 11.93 -19.31 -24.53
N VAL A 19 13.23 -19.06 -24.69
CA VAL A 19 14.22 -20.12 -24.87
C VAL A 19 14.46 -20.84 -23.55
N ARG A 20 14.66 -20.10 -22.46
CA ARG A 20 14.88 -20.67 -21.13
C ARG A 20 13.59 -20.97 -20.37
N GLN A 21 12.43 -20.67 -20.96
CA GLN A 21 11.11 -20.81 -20.32
C GLN A 21 11.03 -20.06 -18.98
N ARG A 22 11.58 -18.83 -18.96
CA ARG A 22 11.65 -17.95 -17.79
C ARG A 22 10.98 -16.61 -18.09
N VAL A 23 10.46 -15.99 -17.05
CA VAL A 23 9.82 -14.67 -17.11
C VAL A 23 10.39 -13.82 -16.00
N THR A 24 10.78 -12.59 -16.33
CA THR A 24 11.13 -11.57 -15.35
C THR A 24 9.88 -10.80 -15.00
N VAL A 25 9.52 -10.85 -13.72
CA VAL A 25 8.34 -10.18 -13.17
C VAL A 25 8.75 -9.03 -12.24
N LYS A 26 7.97 -7.96 -12.27
CA LYS A 26 7.97 -6.85 -11.31
C LYS A 26 6.92 -7.14 -10.24
N LEU A 27 7.33 -7.12 -8.98
CA LEU A 27 6.56 -7.49 -7.79
C LEU A 27 6.68 -6.44 -6.70
N ILE A 28 5.68 -6.38 -5.81
CA ILE A 28 5.81 -5.64 -4.54
C ILE A 28 6.57 -6.55 -3.56
N PRO A 29 7.72 -6.11 -3.02
CA PRO A 29 8.53 -6.93 -2.12
C PRO A 29 7.78 -7.36 -0.85
N ARG A 30 8.13 -8.54 -0.33
CA ARG A 30 7.73 -9.05 1.00
C ARG A 30 8.98 -9.43 1.79
N ILE A 31 9.70 -8.43 2.28
CA ILE A 31 11.05 -8.58 2.83
C ILE A 31 11.13 -7.98 4.22
N ASP A 32 11.72 -8.76 5.12
CA ASP A 32 12.15 -8.30 6.44
C ASP A 32 13.65 -7.97 6.35
N LEU A 33 13.97 -6.67 6.38
CA LEU A 33 15.35 -6.20 6.25
C LEU A 33 16.20 -6.59 7.44
N GLN A 34 15.63 -6.66 8.66
CA GLN A 34 16.38 -7.11 9.82
C GLN A 34 16.72 -8.60 9.73
N ALA A 35 15.75 -9.43 9.30
CA ALA A 35 16.01 -10.84 9.05
C ALA A 35 17.06 -11.04 7.93
N LEU A 36 17.04 -10.19 6.90
CA LEU A 36 18.03 -10.22 5.83
C LEU A 36 19.43 -9.83 6.34
N ALA A 37 19.55 -8.76 7.12
CA ALA A 37 20.81 -8.33 7.73
C ALA A 37 21.42 -9.43 8.61
N ASN A 38 20.63 -9.98 9.54
CA ASN A 38 21.07 -11.08 10.41
C ASN A 38 21.58 -12.29 9.61
N LYS A 39 20.87 -12.64 8.53
CA LYS A 39 21.27 -13.74 7.64
C LYS A 39 22.59 -13.46 6.92
N LEU A 40 22.81 -12.24 6.46
CA LEU A 40 24.05 -11.85 5.76
C LEU A 40 25.25 -11.76 6.71
N GLU A 41 25.02 -11.40 7.97
CA GLU A 41 26.04 -11.41 9.03
C GLU A 41 26.33 -12.81 9.60
N GLY A 42 25.62 -13.85 9.12
CA GLY A 42 25.81 -15.22 9.60
C GLY A 42 25.31 -15.47 11.03
N ARG A 43 24.51 -14.55 11.60
CA ARG A 43 23.88 -14.74 12.91
C ARG A 43 22.76 -15.77 12.78
N GLU A 44 22.77 -16.81 13.62
CA GLU A 44 21.71 -17.83 13.61
C GLU A 44 20.35 -17.20 13.93
N VAL A 45 19.50 -17.11 12.91
CA VAL A 45 18.09 -16.84 13.11
C VAL A 45 17.45 -18.17 13.45
N ALA A 46 17.12 -18.38 14.73
CA ALA A 46 16.31 -19.52 15.16
C ALA A 46 15.15 -19.71 14.16
N LYS A 47 14.97 -20.94 13.65
CA LYS A 47 13.97 -21.29 12.63
C LYS A 47 12.55 -21.02 13.13
N LYS A 48 12.17 -19.74 13.21
CA LYS A 48 10.78 -19.32 13.38
C LYS A 48 10.02 -19.79 12.15
N LYS A 49 8.76 -20.18 12.34
CA LYS A 49 7.83 -20.48 11.23
C LYS A 49 8.00 -19.42 10.14
N ALA A 50 7.93 -19.84 8.87
CA ALA A 50 8.08 -18.96 7.72
C ALA A 50 7.07 -17.79 7.79
N PHE A 51 7.48 -16.70 8.43
CA PHE A 51 6.73 -15.46 8.48
C PHE A 51 6.87 -14.82 7.11
N VAL A 52 5.74 -14.57 6.46
CA VAL A 52 5.69 -13.87 5.18
C VAL A 52 5.42 -12.40 5.51
N PRO A 53 6.40 -11.50 5.31
CA PRO A 53 6.19 -10.09 5.58
C PRO A 53 5.03 -9.52 4.74
N PRO A 54 4.34 -8.48 5.23
CA PRO A 54 3.35 -7.76 4.43
C PRO A 54 4.02 -7.15 3.18
N PRO A 55 3.27 -6.94 2.08
CA PRO A 55 3.79 -6.28 0.89
C PRO A 55 4.22 -4.85 1.23
N ARG A 56 5.47 -4.50 0.95
CA ARG A 56 5.99 -3.15 1.14
C ARG A 56 7.04 -2.85 0.08
N PHE A 57 7.01 -1.63 -0.45
CA PHE A 57 8.05 -1.16 -1.36
C PHE A 57 9.41 -1.15 -0.66
N MET A 58 10.44 -1.51 -1.42
CA MET A 58 11.81 -1.52 -0.94
C MET A 58 12.29 -0.08 -0.74
N ASN A 59 12.73 0.24 0.48
CA ASN A 59 13.48 1.46 0.76
C ASN A 59 14.97 1.12 0.83
N VAL A 60 15.74 1.65 -0.11
CA VAL A 60 17.18 1.38 -0.21
C VAL A 60 17.94 1.99 0.96
N ASP A 61 17.48 3.12 1.50
CA ASP A 61 18.14 3.80 2.62
C ASP A 61 18.00 3.01 3.92
N GLU A 62 16.83 2.43 4.19
CA GLU A 62 16.65 1.51 5.34
C GLU A 62 17.59 0.30 5.27
N ALA A 63 17.88 -0.22 4.08
CA ALA A 63 18.86 -1.30 3.93
C ALA A 63 20.29 -0.84 4.24
N ARG A 64 20.65 0.39 3.85
CA ARG A 64 21.96 0.99 4.16
C ARG A 64 22.12 1.25 5.65
N GLU A 65 21.09 1.73 6.32
CA GLU A 65 21.05 1.95 7.78
C GLU A 65 21.25 0.64 8.55
N LEU A 66 20.73 -0.48 8.01
CA LEU A 66 20.95 -1.82 8.55
C LEU A 66 22.26 -2.47 8.09
N HIS A 67 23.19 -1.69 7.53
CA HIS A 67 24.49 -2.13 7.01
C HIS A 67 24.41 -3.26 5.97
N ILE A 68 23.28 -3.38 5.27
CA ILE A 68 23.14 -4.33 4.17
C ILE A 68 23.83 -3.75 2.94
N ARG A 69 24.73 -4.52 2.33
CA ARG A 69 25.41 -4.13 1.09
C ARG A 69 24.40 -3.94 -0.05
N VAL A 70 24.43 -2.75 -0.65
CA VAL A 70 23.64 -2.39 -1.83
C VAL A 70 24.58 -2.20 -3.02
N GLU A 71 24.50 -3.05 -4.03
CA GLU A 71 25.31 -2.93 -5.25
C GLU A 71 24.49 -2.43 -6.42
N ARG A 72 24.95 -1.42 -7.15
CA ARG A 72 24.28 -1.00 -8.37
C ARG A 72 24.66 -1.92 -9.53
N ARG A 73 23.70 -2.61 -10.12
CA ARG A 73 23.89 -3.46 -11.32
C ARG A 73 23.19 -2.86 -12.52
N ARG A 74 23.88 -2.86 -13.66
CA ARG A 74 23.29 -2.49 -14.94
C ARG A 74 22.80 -3.73 -15.67
N ASN A 75 21.56 -3.72 -16.13
CA ASN A 75 21.06 -4.71 -17.07
C ASN A 75 21.67 -4.41 -18.45
N SER A 76 22.39 -5.37 -19.01
CA SER A 76 23.09 -5.21 -20.30
C SER A 76 22.13 -5.04 -21.48
N ILE A 77 20.89 -5.54 -21.37
CA ILE A 77 19.90 -5.53 -22.44
C ILE A 77 19.08 -4.24 -22.39
N THR A 78 18.47 -3.93 -21.24
CA THR A 78 17.60 -2.75 -21.11
C THR A 78 18.35 -1.47 -20.80
N GLY A 79 19.62 -1.57 -20.40
CA GLY A 79 20.43 -0.43 -19.96
C GLY A 79 20.06 0.10 -18.57
N ASP A 80 19.00 -0.44 -17.96
CA ASP A 80 18.50 -0.03 -16.64
C ASP A 80 19.48 -0.34 -15.52
N TYR A 81 19.43 0.49 -14.49
CA TYR A 81 20.12 0.25 -13.23
C TYR A 81 19.16 -0.36 -12.20
N PHE A 82 19.67 -1.33 -11.46
CA PHE A 82 19.00 -1.99 -10.35
C PHE A 82 19.86 -1.93 -9.10
N GLU A 83 19.24 -1.79 -7.94
CA GLU A 83 19.89 -2.05 -6.66
C GLU A 83 19.87 -3.55 -6.37
N ASN A 84 21.05 -4.15 -6.21
CA ASN A 84 21.20 -5.53 -5.76
C ASN A 84 21.38 -5.57 -4.25
N ILE A 85 20.45 -6.21 -3.55
CA ILE A 85 20.46 -6.34 -2.09
C ILE A 85 20.24 -7.82 -1.77
N GLY A 86 21.25 -8.46 -1.20
CA GLY A 86 21.19 -9.90 -0.86
C GLY A 86 20.88 -10.81 -2.06
N GLY A 87 21.32 -10.44 -3.27
CA GLY A 87 21.05 -11.18 -4.51
C GLY A 87 19.69 -10.91 -5.15
N MET A 88 18.85 -10.05 -4.56
CA MET A 88 17.58 -9.60 -5.13
C MET A 88 17.78 -8.27 -5.85
N LEU A 89 17.05 -8.06 -6.96
CA LEU A 89 17.14 -6.85 -7.77
C LEU A 89 15.96 -5.93 -7.51
N PHE A 90 16.23 -4.68 -7.16
CA PHE A 90 15.22 -3.65 -6.93
C PHE A 90 15.38 -2.50 -7.90
N LYS A 91 14.27 -1.87 -8.25
CA LYS A 91 14.21 -0.62 -8.99
C LYS A 91 12.87 0.05 -8.69
N ASP A 92 12.89 1.34 -8.37
CA ASP A 92 11.70 2.14 -8.00
C ASP A 92 10.89 1.53 -6.84
N GLY A 93 11.58 0.85 -5.92
CA GLY A 93 10.96 0.15 -4.78
C GLY A 93 10.32 -1.21 -5.09
N PHE A 94 10.28 -1.62 -6.37
CA PHE A 94 9.76 -2.94 -6.77
C PHE A 94 10.86 -3.98 -6.80
N LEU A 95 10.49 -5.25 -6.55
CA LEU A 95 11.34 -6.41 -6.76
C LEU A 95 11.24 -6.89 -8.21
N TYR A 96 12.38 -7.05 -8.86
CA TYR A 96 12.51 -7.68 -10.17
C TYR A 96 13.06 -9.09 -9.97
N LYS A 97 12.27 -10.08 -10.38
CA LYS A 97 12.59 -11.49 -10.14
C LYS A 97 12.34 -12.33 -11.37
N THR A 98 13.36 -13.06 -11.80
CA THR A 98 13.22 -14.04 -12.88
C THR A 98 12.73 -15.38 -12.33
N VAL A 99 11.53 -15.79 -12.73
CA VAL A 99 10.87 -17.04 -12.31
C VAL A 99 10.61 -17.95 -13.52
N SER A 100 10.27 -19.22 -13.29
CA SER A 100 9.87 -20.12 -14.37
C SER A 100 8.47 -19.78 -14.87
N MET A 101 8.22 -19.89 -16.18
CA MET A 101 6.86 -19.75 -16.75
C MET A 101 5.83 -20.65 -16.06
N LYS A 102 6.21 -21.85 -15.61
CA LYS A 102 5.32 -22.78 -14.90
C LYS A 102 4.87 -22.28 -13.53
N SER A 103 5.60 -21.32 -12.95
CA SER A 103 5.35 -20.75 -11.61
C SER A 103 4.40 -19.56 -11.61
N ILE A 104 3.95 -19.11 -12.78
CA ILE A 104 2.96 -18.04 -12.95
C ILE A 104 1.66 -18.58 -13.52
N SER A 105 0.57 -17.85 -13.27
CA SER A 105 -0.70 -18.06 -13.97
C SER A 105 -0.92 -16.82 -14.82
N ALA A 106 -1.18 -16.99 -16.12
CA ALA A 106 -1.48 -15.90 -17.05
C ALA A 106 -2.97 -15.85 -17.44
N HIS A 107 -3.74 -16.90 -17.14
CA HIS A 107 -5.12 -17.03 -17.58
C HIS A 107 -6.11 -16.56 -16.51
N ASN A 108 -7.19 -15.92 -16.95
CA ASN A 108 -8.33 -15.49 -16.13
C ASN A 108 -7.96 -14.64 -14.91
N ILE A 109 -6.91 -13.82 -15.02
CA ILE A 109 -6.55 -12.87 -13.97
C ILE A 109 -7.43 -11.63 -14.14
N LYS A 110 -8.16 -11.26 -13.09
CA LYS A 110 -8.91 -10.00 -13.00
C LYS A 110 -8.27 -9.15 -11.90
N PRO A 111 -7.31 -8.26 -12.23
CA PRO A 111 -6.70 -7.36 -11.26
C PRO A 111 -7.77 -6.49 -10.60
N THR A 112 -7.68 -6.32 -9.29
CA THR A 112 -8.48 -5.31 -8.59
C THR A 112 -7.97 -3.90 -8.93
N PHE A 113 -8.83 -2.89 -8.77
CA PHE A 113 -8.41 -1.49 -8.97
C PHE A 113 -7.24 -1.09 -8.07
N ASP A 114 -7.26 -1.55 -6.81
CA ASP A 114 -6.19 -1.33 -5.84
C ASP A 114 -4.85 -1.94 -6.31
N GLU A 115 -4.87 -3.15 -6.86
CA GLU A 115 -3.68 -3.76 -7.45
C GLU A 115 -3.21 -2.99 -8.68
N LEU A 116 -4.11 -2.58 -9.57
CA LEU A 116 -3.73 -1.78 -10.75
C LEU A 116 -3.06 -0.46 -10.36
N GLU A 117 -3.59 0.24 -9.35
CA GLU A 117 -2.96 1.47 -8.83
C GLU A 117 -1.54 1.23 -8.32
N LYS A 118 -1.29 0.13 -7.62
CA LYS A 118 0.04 -0.18 -7.08
C LYS A 118 1.12 -0.37 -8.14
N PHE A 119 0.74 -0.70 -9.38
CA PHE A 119 1.67 -0.87 -10.50
C PHE A 119 1.70 0.33 -11.46
N ARG A 120 0.86 1.35 -11.25
CA ARG A 120 0.94 2.60 -12.02
C ARG A 120 2.20 3.36 -11.61
N THR A 121 3.07 3.59 -12.58
CA THR A 121 4.27 4.41 -12.40
C THR A 121 3.93 5.85 -12.79
N PRO A 122 4.17 6.88 -11.97
CA PRO A 122 4.04 8.25 -12.42
C PRO A 122 5.18 8.54 -13.41
N GLY A 123 4.84 8.86 -14.65
CA GLY A 123 5.68 9.66 -15.54
C GLY A 123 6.94 8.98 -16.09
N ASN A 124 6.86 8.63 -17.37
CA ASN A 124 7.96 8.31 -18.27
C ASN A 124 8.89 9.52 -18.58
N ASN A 125 9.01 10.53 -17.72
CA ASN A 125 9.85 11.70 -18.00
C ASN A 125 10.74 11.98 -16.80
N GLY A 126 12.05 11.97 -17.05
CA GLY A 126 13.09 12.78 -16.40
C GLY A 126 13.03 13.00 -14.89
N GLU A 127 14.13 12.64 -14.24
CA GLU A 127 14.63 13.34 -13.04
C GLU A 127 13.71 13.43 -11.80
N GLY A 128 13.86 12.41 -10.95
CA GLY A 128 14.10 12.65 -9.53
C GLY A 128 12.93 13.12 -8.68
N GLU A 129 12.06 12.19 -8.28
CA GLU A 129 11.45 12.26 -6.95
C GLU A 129 10.93 10.89 -6.49
N MET A 130 11.84 10.04 -6.00
CA MET A 130 11.50 8.73 -5.38
C MET A 130 10.86 8.89 -3.98
N VAL A 131 10.53 10.12 -3.58
CA VAL A 131 10.06 10.48 -2.23
C VAL A 131 8.52 10.34 -2.08
N GLY A 132 7.80 10.11 -3.18
CA GLY A 132 6.33 10.15 -3.18
C GLY A 132 5.60 8.83 -2.87
N LEU A 133 6.17 7.66 -3.14
CA LEU A 133 5.37 6.42 -3.12
C LEU A 133 5.20 5.83 -1.71
N SER A 134 6.22 5.87 -0.85
CA SER A 134 6.12 5.39 0.54
C SER A 134 5.03 6.12 1.34
N THR A 135 4.82 7.41 1.04
CA THR A 135 3.84 8.28 1.71
C THR A 135 2.43 8.17 1.11
N LEU A 136 2.31 7.72 -0.15
CA LEU A 136 1.01 7.53 -0.81
C LEU A 136 0.33 6.21 -0.43
N PHE A 137 1.10 5.18 -0.07
CA PHE A 137 0.54 3.85 0.25
C PHE A 137 0.31 3.58 1.74
N ALA A 138 0.80 4.43 2.65
CA ALA A 138 0.31 4.44 4.03
C ALA A 138 -1.13 5.01 4.14
N ASN A 139 -1.63 5.68 3.08
CA ASN A 139 -2.84 6.50 3.13
C ASN A 139 -3.95 6.14 2.12
N ARG A 140 -3.88 5.02 1.39
CA ARG A 140 -4.96 4.55 0.49
C ARG A 140 -4.93 3.02 0.46
N LYS A 141 -5.89 2.22 0.93
CA LYS A 141 -7.28 2.37 1.36
C LYS A 141 -7.46 1.66 2.71
N LYS A 142 -7.55 2.41 3.81
CA LYS A 142 -8.48 2.03 4.89
C LYS A 142 -9.68 2.91 4.62
N ASN A 143 -10.88 2.34 4.45
CA ASN A 143 -12.10 3.15 4.40
C ASN A 143 -12.01 4.20 5.51
N HIS A 144 -11.93 5.49 5.14
CA HIS A 144 -11.78 6.57 6.11
C HIS A 144 -12.93 6.54 7.11
N PHE A 145 -14.05 5.96 6.71
CA PHE A 145 -15.26 5.80 7.49
C PHE A 145 -15.48 4.34 7.89
N LEU A 146 -15.94 4.16 9.12
CA LEU A 146 -16.38 2.92 9.73
C LEU A 146 -17.82 3.12 10.21
N LYS A 147 -18.57 2.02 10.27
CA LYS A 147 -19.92 2.04 10.85
C LYS A 147 -19.87 2.61 12.27
N GLY A 148 -20.71 3.59 12.55
CA GLY A 148 -20.79 4.30 13.82
C GLY A 148 -19.97 5.59 13.87
N ASP A 149 -19.11 5.87 12.90
CA ASP A 149 -18.41 7.16 12.83
C ASP A 149 -19.39 8.32 12.71
N ALA A 150 -19.16 9.38 13.49
CA ALA A 150 -19.84 10.65 13.30
C ALA A 150 -19.22 11.38 12.10
N VAL A 151 -20.06 11.91 11.22
CA VAL A 151 -19.64 12.56 9.98
C VAL A 151 -20.45 13.83 9.73
N ILE A 152 -19.86 14.73 8.94
CA ILE A 152 -20.49 15.96 8.45
C ILE A 152 -20.27 16.09 6.95
N VAL A 153 -21.31 16.54 6.25
CA VAL A 153 -21.24 16.87 4.82
C VAL A 153 -20.57 18.24 4.67
N VAL A 154 -19.47 18.31 3.93
CA VAL A 154 -18.67 19.55 3.74
C VAL A 154 -18.93 20.24 2.39
N LYS A 155 -19.53 19.53 1.43
CA LYS A 155 -19.79 19.99 0.06
C LYS A 155 -21.15 19.50 -0.45
N GLY A 156 -21.69 20.14 -1.48
CA GLY A 156 -22.98 19.78 -2.08
C GLY A 156 -24.19 20.39 -1.36
N ASP A 157 -25.39 20.00 -1.80
CA ASP A 157 -26.67 20.58 -1.37
C ASP A 157 -26.99 20.30 0.11
N LEU A 158 -26.40 19.24 0.66
CA LEU A 158 -26.62 18.82 2.04
C LEU A 158 -25.49 19.27 2.98
N LYS A 159 -24.73 20.30 2.60
CA LYS A 159 -23.63 20.84 3.41
C LYS A 159 -24.09 21.16 4.85
N ASN A 160 -23.23 20.86 5.81
CA ASN A 160 -23.44 20.94 7.26
C ASN A 160 -24.42 19.91 7.84
N LEU A 161 -24.95 18.99 7.04
CA LEU A 161 -25.71 17.85 7.57
C LEU A 161 -24.78 16.92 8.34
N LYS A 162 -25.12 16.68 9.61
CA LYS A 162 -24.43 15.71 10.47
C LYS A 162 -25.18 14.38 10.48
N GLY A 163 -24.44 13.32 10.74
CA GLY A 163 -25.01 11.99 10.90
C GLY A 163 -24.00 10.96 11.35
N TRP A 164 -24.44 9.71 11.35
CA TRP A 164 -23.61 8.55 11.70
C TRP A 164 -23.57 7.56 10.55
N VAL A 165 -22.39 7.00 10.28
CA VAL A 165 -22.22 6.02 9.21
C VAL A 165 -22.92 4.71 9.57
N GLU A 166 -23.82 4.23 8.71
CA GLU A 166 -24.47 2.92 8.85
C GLU A 166 -23.79 1.84 8.01
N LYS A 167 -23.41 2.19 6.78
CA LYS A 167 -22.79 1.29 5.82
C LYS A 167 -21.83 2.07 4.92
N VAL A 168 -20.72 1.43 4.55
CA VAL A 168 -19.74 2.00 3.62
C VAL A 168 -19.71 1.11 2.37
N GLU A 169 -19.89 1.72 1.20
CA GLU A 169 -19.68 1.11 -0.11
C GLU A 169 -18.44 1.73 -0.78
N GLU A 170 -18.07 1.26 -1.98
CA GLU A 170 -16.79 1.65 -2.60
C GLU A 170 -16.67 3.15 -2.88
N GLU A 171 -17.76 3.81 -3.30
CA GLU A 171 -17.74 5.25 -3.65
C GLU A 171 -18.69 6.10 -2.79
N ASN A 172 -19.66 5.45 -2.15
CA ASN A 172 -20.71 6.10 -1.37
C ASN A 172 -20.73 5.59 0.07
N VAL A 173 -21.01 6.50 1.00
CA VAL A 173 -21.20 6.22 2.41
C VAL A 173 -22.66 6.44 2.75
N HIS A 174 -23.30 5.43 3.32
CA HIS A 174 -24.66 5.51 3.81
C HIS A 174 -24.64 6.04 5.24
N ILE A 175 -25.21 7.22 5.44
CA ILE A 175 -25.27 7.89 6.73
C ILE A 175 -26.71 7.94 7.23
N ARG A 176 -26.90 7.83 8.54
CA ARG A 176 -28.15 8.15 9.23
C ARG A 176 -28.08 9.63 9.63
N PRO A 177 -28.86 10.52 9.01
CA PRO A 177 -28.85 11.93 9.35
C PRO A 177 -29.41 12.18 10.75
N GLU A 178 -28.89 13.20 11.42
CA GLU A 178 -29.41 13.64 12.73
C GLU A 178 -30.73 14.41 12.60
N MET A 179 -30.94 15.10 11.48
CA MET A 179 -32.12 15.94 11.24
C MET A 179 -33.39 15.13 11.01
N LYS A 180 -34.48 15.52 11.68
CA LYS A 180 -35.82 14.95 11.48
C LYS A 180 -36.40 15.42 10.13
N GLY A 181 -37.11 14.54 9.43
CA GLY A 181 -37.75 14.83 8.14
C GLY A 181 -36.95 14.39 6.91
N LEU A 182 -35.75 13.83 7.10
CA LEU A 182 -34.98 13.17 6.04
C LEU A 182 -35.24 11.65 6.02
N PRO A 183 -34.90 10.97 4.91
CA PRO A 183 -34.89 9.52 4.85
C PRO A 183 -34.05 8.90 5.97
N LYS A 184 -34.43 7.69 6.40
CA LYS A 184 -33.73 6.95 7.47
C LYS A 184 -32.23 6.80 7.21
N THR A 185 -31.87 6.59 5.95
CA THR A 185 -30.49 6.42 5.50
C THR A 185 -30.32 7.20 4.19
N LEU A 186 -29.23 7.94 4.09
CA LEU A 186 -28.87 8.75 2.94
C LEU A 186 -27.52 8.29 2.38
N ALA A 187 -27.44 8.08 1.07
CA ALA A 187 -26.17 7.81 0.40
C ALA A 187 -25.51 9.15 0.04
N VAL A 188 -24.26 9.34 0.49
CA VAL A 188 -23.46 10.53 0.21
C VAL A 188 -22.12 10.08 -0.35
N ASN A 189 -21.59 10.80 -1.35
CA ASN A 189 -20.28 10.49 -1.90
C ASN A 189 -19.20 10.67 -0.82
N GLU A 190 -18.23 9.76 -0.74
CA GLU A 190 -17.17 9.85 0.28
C GLU A 190 -16.39 11.18 0.23
N LYS A 191 -16.29 11.81 -0.94
CA LYS A 191 -15.56 13.07 -1.17
C LYS A 191 -16.28 14.30 -0.62
N GLU A 192 -17.56 14.16 -0.31
CA GLU A 192 -18.39 15.21 0.27
C GLU A 192 -18.49 15.09 1.79
N LEU A 193 -17.92 14.04 2.38
CA LEU A 193 -17.96 13.76 3.82
C LEU A 193 -16.61 14.01 4.50
N CYS A 194 -16.69 14.41 5.75
CA CYS A 194 -15.56 14.43 6.69
C CYS A 194 -15.99 13.83 8.02
N LYS A 195 -15.05 13.22 8.76
CA LYS A 195 -15.32 12.82 10.14
C LYS A 195 -15.58 14.07 10.98
N TYR A 196 -16.59 13.97 11.83
CA TYR A 196 -16.97 15.03 12.75
C TYR A 196 -16.57 14.62 14.16
N PHE A 197 -15.94 15.54 14.88
CA PHE A 197 -15.53 15.34 16.26
C PHE A 197 -15.96 16.55 17.08
N GLU A 198 -16.23 16.32 18.36
CA GLU A 198 -16.55 17.37 19.32
C GLU A 198 -15.52 17.39 20.45
N PRO A 199 -15.27 18.57 21.06
CA PRO A 199 -14.51 18.63 22.30
C PRO A 199 -15.03 17.62 23.33
N GLY A 200 -14.11 16.87 23.94
CA GLY A 200 -14.42 15.76 24.86
C GLY A 200 -14.47 14.38 24.20
N ASN A 201 -14.48 14.27 22.86
CA ASN A 201 -14.39 12.98 22.19
C ASN A 201 -13.02 12.33 22.40
N HIS A 202 -13.01 11.02 22.67
CA HIS A 202 -11.79 10.22 22.64
C HIS A 202 -11.55 9.73 21.22
N VAL A 203 -10.37 10.03 20.69
CA VAL A 203 -10.01 9.72 19.31
C VAL A 203 -8.73 8.91 19.27
N LYS A 204 -8.58 8.11 18.22
CA LYS A 204 -7.35 7.40 17.86
C LYS A 204 -6.91 7.85 16.49
N VAL A 205 -5.63 8.19 16.35
CA VAL A 205 -5.04 8.53 15.05
C VAL A 205 -4.91 7.26 14.23
N VAL A 206 -5.62 7.21 13.10
CA VAL A 206 -5.70 6.02 12.24
C VAL A 206 -4.61 5.97 11.17
N SER A 207 -3.99 7.11 10.85
CA SER A 207 -2.88 7.23 9.90
C SER A 207 -2.04 8.49 10.15
N GLY A 208 -0.82 8.53 9.61
CA GLY A 208 0.11 9.67 9.72
C GLY A 208 1.24 9.44 10.74
N THR A 209 2.06 10.45 10.99
CA THR A 209 3.26 10.36 11.86
C THR A 209 2.97 9.99 13.31
N LYS A 210 1.71 10.14 13.74
CA LYS A 210 1.22 9.80 15.09
C LYS A 210 0.24 8.63 15.08
N GLU A 211 0.23 7.79 14.04
CA GLU A 211 -0.65 6.61 13.96
C GLU A 211 -0.60 5.77 15.25
N GLY A 212 -1.77 5.36 15.72
CA GLY A 212 -1.92 4.56 16.93
C GLY A 212 -2.08 5.35 18.22
N ALA A 213 -1.67 6.62 18.25
CA ALA A 213 -1.85 7.49 19.41
C ALA A 213 -3.34 7.73 19.70
N THR A 214 -3.70 7.79 20.98
CA THR A 214 -5.03 8.13 21.46
C THR A 214 -5.00 9.43 22.24
N GLY A 215 -6.13 10.14 22.25
CA GLY A 215 -6.24 11.39 22.98
C GLY A 215 -7.67 11.89 23.06
N MET A 216 -7.86 12.98 23.79
CA MET A 216 -9.14 13.68 23.88
C MET A 216 -9.09 14.93 23.01
N VAL A 217 -10.14 15.17 22.23
CA VAL A 217 -10.29 16.40 21.45
C VAL A 217 -10.56 17.56 22.41
N VAL A 218 -9.70 18.57 22.41
CA VAL A 218 -9.87 19.76 23.27
C VAL A 218 -10.47 20.96 22.53
N LYS A 219 -10.26 21.03 21.21
CA LYS A 219 -10.76 22.07 20.33
C LYS A 219 -10.82 21.52 18.90
N VAL A 220 -11.84 21.94 18.15
CA VAL A 220 -11.95 21.66 16.71
C VAL A 220 -12.03 23.01 16.00
N GLU A 221 -11.12 23.24 15.06
CA GLU A 221 -11.14 24.41 14.18
C GLU A 221 -11.77 24.00 12.85
N GLN A 222 -12.65 24.86 12.33
CA GLN A 222 -13.52 24.57 11.19
C GLN A 222 -13.02 25.27 9.93
#